data_AF-A0A6B1GTJ4-F1
#
_entry.id   AF-A0A6B1GTJ4-F1
#
_cell.length_a   1.000
_cell.length_b   1.000
_cell.length_c   1.000
_cell.angle_alpha   90.00
_cell.angle_beta   90.00
_cell.angle_gamma   90.00
#
_symmetry.space_group_name_H-M   'P 1'
#
loop_
_entity.id
_entity.type
_entity.pdbx_description
1 polymer ?
#
loop_
_entity_poly.entity_id
_entity_poly.type
_entity_poly.pdbx_seq_one_letter_code
_entity_poly.pdbx_strand_id
1 'polypeptide(L)'
;VASVRLKDGEQLTVSVVVEHKSHPYSQVMSQILWYVARLYKDGARIVLPILIYHGRKPWRRKKSFHTFQHASLPGEFMACFGQRLVDFEAIELSLREPGIEGRLSELPLVERVVLRVMSEIWEADASDYAQWMDEIRELPHSQQRELSASLREYFVNVSKVNKMTVVREVRKMHPGDEYMQYELELLEDLTNETVDSAAKKGRNAAVIEFAKRLIQLGSSDEFIQAATLLSAEEISKIKNGT
;
A
#
# COMPACT_ATOMS: atom_id res chain seq x y z
N VAL A 1 9.08 0.85 15.00
CA VAL A 1 8.68 1.21 16.39
C VAL A 1 8.37 2.69 16.37
N ALA A 2 7.20 3.10 16.85
CA ALA A 2 6.75 4.49 16.88
C ALA A 2 6.67 4.98 18.33
N SER A 3 6.96 6.25 18.56
CA SER A 3 6.80 6.90 19.87
C SER A 3 5.68 7.92 19.80
N VAL A 4 4.69 7.78 20.67
CA VAL A 4 3.55 8.70 20.77
C VAL A 4 3.61 9.40 22.12
N ARG A 5 3.49 10.73 22.13
CA ARG A 5 3.39 11.50 23.38
C ARG A 5 1.93 11.55 23.83
N LEU A 6 1.67 11.09 25.06
CA LEU A 6 0.36 11.15 25.69
C LEU A 6 0.05 12.57 26.20
N LYS A 7 -1.22 12.82 26.52
CA LYS A 7 -1.69 14.14 26.98
C LYS A 7 -1.03 14.62 28.28
N ASP A 8 -0.58 13.69 29.12
CA ASP A 8 0.16 13.94 30.35
C ASP A 8 1.68 14.10 30.14
N GLY A 9 2.14 13.99 28.89
CA GLY A 9 3.55 14.13 28.52
C GLY A 9 4.35 12.82 28.54
N GLU A 10 3.76 11.70 28.97
CA GLU A 10 4.42 10.40 28.93
C GLU A 10 4.70 9.97 27.47
N GLN A 11 5.85 9.35 27.23
CA GLN A 11 6.15 8.76 25.92
C GLN A 11 5.77 7.29 25.90
N LEU A 12 4.83 6.97 25.02
CA LEU A 12 4.38 5.61 24.77
C LEU A 12 5.12 5.05 23.55
N THR A 13 5.91 4.00 23.78
CA THR A 13 6.53 3.24 22.69
C THR A 13 5.57 2.18 22.17
N VAL A 14 5.20 2.27 20.90
CA VAL A 14 4.30 1.35 20.21
C VAL A 14 5.09 0.58 19.15
N SER A 15 5.07 -0.75 19.25
CA SER A 15 5.58 -1.62 18.19
C SER A 15 4.48 -1.86 17.16
N VAL A 16 4.71 -1.48 15.91
CA VAL A 16 3.74 -1.70 14.82
C VAL A 16 4.12 -2.98 14.09
N VAL A 17 3.15 -3.85 13.86
CA VAL A 17 3.28 -5.02 12.97
C VAL A 17 2.41 -4.76 11.76
N VAL A 18 3.01 -4.74 10.58
CA VAL A 18 2.24 -4.66 9.33
C VAL A 18 2.24 -6.04 8.68
N GLU A 19 1.05 -6.63 8.57
CA GLU A 19 0.82 -7.83 7.78
C GLU A 19 0.05 -7.46 6.52
N HIS A 20 0.36 -8.13 5.43
CA HIS A 20 -0.20 -7.78 4.14
C HIS A 20 -0.66 -9.04 3.37
N LYS A 21 -1.85 -9.00 2.76
CA LYS A 21 -2.39 -10.11 1.95
C LYS A 21 -2.99 -9.64 0.61
N SER A 22 -2.63 -10.34 -0.46
CA SER A 22 -3.25 -10.20 -1.80
C SER A 22 -4.42 -11.15 -2.04
N HIS A 23 -4.62 -12.13 -1.16
CA HIS A 23 -5.67 -13.15 -1.25
C HIS A 23 -6.24 -13.46 0.14
N PRO A 24 -7.52 -13.84 0.26
CA PRO A 24 -8.09 -14.25 1.54
C PRO A 24 -7.28 -15.38 2.17
N TYR A 25 -6.78 -15.17 3.38
CA TYR A 25 -6.00 -16.15 4.12
C TYR A 25 -6.70 -16.53 5.42
N SER A 26 -7.15 -17.77 5.55
CA SER A 26 -7.96 -18.21 6.70
C SER A 26 -7.21 -18.12 8.04
N GLN A 27 -5.88 -18.19 8.04
CA GLN A 27 -5.06 -18.19 9.26
C GLN A 27 -4.37 -16.85 9.56
N VAL A 28 -4.78 -15.75 8.91
CA VAL A 28 -4.08 -14.46 9.09
C VAL A 28 -4.08 -13.99 10.53
N MET A 29 -5.14 -14.26 11.28
CA MET A 29 -5.23 -13.86 12.69
C MET A 29 -4.23 -14.64 13.54
N SER A 30 -4.08 -15.95 13.31
CA SER A 30 -3.06 -16.78 13.98
C SER A 30 -1.64 -16.29 13.66
N GLN A 31 -1.40 -15.89 12.41
CA GLN A 31 -0.12 -15.34 11.99
C GLN A 31 0.18 -14.00 12.69
N ILE A 32 -0.79 -13.09 12.73
CA ILE A 32 -0.67 -11.81 13.45
C ILE A 32 -0.40 -12.04 14.93
N LEU A 33 -1.13 -12.97 15.57
CA LEU A 33 -0.91 -13.33 16.96
C LEU A 33 0.50 -13.86 17.20
N TRP A 34 1.06 -14.61 16.25
CA TRP A 34 2.42 -15.12 16.37
C TRP A 34 3.44 -13.99 16.34
N TYR A 35 3.24 -12.98 15.49
CA TYR A 35 4.09 -11.77 15.50
C TYR A 35 3.96 -10.99 16.81
N VAL A 36 2.74 -10.81 17.32
CA VAL A 36 2.50 -10.14 18.61
C VAL A 36 3.20 -10.89 19.76
N ALA A 37 3.03 -12.21 19.83
CA ALA A 37 3.67 -13.05 20.85
C ALA A 37 5.19 -12.94 20.81
N ARG A 38 5.78 -12.95 19.60
CA ARG A 38 7.23 -12.78 19.41
C ARG A 38 7.71 -11.42 19.91
N LEU A 39 7.04 -10.33 19.53
CA LEU A 39 7.41 -8.99 19.99
C LEU A 39 7.27 -8.83 21.51
N TYR A 40 6.26 -9.46 22.12
CA TYR A 40 6.12 -9.49 23.57
C TYR A 40 7.26 -10.23 24.26
N LYS A 41 7.71 -11.35 23.68
CA LYS A 41 8.90 -12.07 24.17
C LYS A 41 10.16 -11.20 24.07
N ASP A 42 10.25 -10.37 23.03
CA ASP A 42 11.35 -9.44 22.81
C ASP A 42 11.23 -8.13 23.63
N GLY A 43 10.24 -8.04 24.53
CA GLY A 43 10.08 -6.94 25.49
C GLY A 43 9.12 -5.83 25.08
N ALA A 44 8.42 -5.94 23.96
CA ALA A 44 7.41 -4.96 23.57
C ALA A 44 6.26 -4.91 24.60
N ARG A 45 5.82 -3.70 24.93
CA ARG A 45 4.69 -3.45 25.85
C ARG A 45 3.37 -3.31 25.11
N ILE A 46 3.36 -2.53 24.03
CA ILE A 46 2.19 -2.28 23.19
C ILE A 46 2.53 -2.67 21.78
N VAL A 47 1.70 -3.54 21.19
CA VAL A 47 1.83 -3.96 19.80
C VAL A 47 0.54 -3.61 19.05
N LEU A 48 0.67 -2.84 17.98
CA LEU A 48 -0.42 -2.49 17.08
C LEU A 48 -0.29 -3.30 15.78
N PRO A 49 -1.11 -4.34 15.58
CA PRO A 49 -1.14 -5.06 14.31
C PRO A 49 -2.02 -4.33 13.29
N ILE A 50 -1.48 -4.10 12.10
CA ILE A 50 -2.16 -3.54 10.93
C ILE A 50 -2.18 -4.62 9.87
N LEU A 51 -3.38 -4.97 9.36
CA LEU A 51 -3.55 -5.92 8.28
C LEU A 51 -4.07 -5.24 7.03
N ILE A 52 -3.21 -5.14 6.02
CA ILE A 52 -3.55 -4.55 4.72
C ILE A 52 -4.02 -5.65 3.77
N TYR A 53 -5.22 -5.47 3.24
CA TYR A 53 -5.79 -6.36 2.23
C TYR A 53 -6.16 -5.56 0.98
N HIS A 54 -5.60 -5.97 -0.16
CA HIS A 54 -5.89 -5.35 -1.47
C HIS A 54 -6.38 -6.41 -2.49
N GLY A 55 -6.80 -7.57 -2.02
CA GLY A 55 -7.32 -8.64 -2.88
C GLY A 55 -8.77 -8.40 -3.32
N ARG A 56 -9.16 -9.02 -4.44
CA ARG A 56 -10.49 -8.83 -5.06
C ARG A 56 -11.62 -9.62 -4.40
N LYS A 57 -11.29 -10.71 -3.70
CA LYS A 57 -12.32 -11.59 -3.13
C LYS A 57 -12.85 -10.97 -1.84
N PRO A 58 -14.16 -11.00 -1.57
CA PRO A 58 -14.67 -10.64 -0.27
C PRO A 58 -13.96 -11.46 0.81
N TRP A 59 -13.39 -10.78 1.80
CA TRP A 59 -12.69 -11.45 2.88
C TRP A 59 -13.46 -11.28 4.17
N ARG A 60 -14.43 -12.17 4.39
CA ARG A 60 -15.19 -12.23 5.64
C ARG A 60 -14.26 -12.72 6.75
N ARG A 61 -13.74 -11.77 7.53
CA ARG A 61 -12.90 -12.03 8.70
C ARG A 61 -13.74 -11.93 9.97
N LYS A 62 -13.38 -12.75 10.96
CA LYS A 62 -13.87 -12.58 12.33
C LYS A 62 -13.23 -11.31 12.90
N LYS A 63 -14.05 -10.38 13.40
CA LYS A 63 -13.63 -9.02 13.79
C LYS A 63 -13.05 -8.90 15.19
N SER A 64 -13.12 -9.96 16.00
CA SER A 64 -12.56 -9.97 17.34
C SER A 64 -11.82 -11.26 17.65
N PHE A 65 -10.80 -11.15 18.49
CA PHE A 65 -10.05 -12.29 19.03
C PHE A 65 -10.97 -13.29 19.73
N HIS A 66 -11.95 -12.80 20.49
CA HIS A 66 -12.93 -13.63 21.17
C HIS A 66 -13.77 -14.50 20.21
N THR A 67 -14.05 -14.02 19.00
CA THR A 67 -14.75 -14.83 17.99
C THR A 67 -13.86 -15.95 17.42
N PHE A 68 -12.53 -15.84 17.58
CA PHE A 68 -11.52 -16.82 17.19
C PHE A 68 -11.30 -17.92 18.25
N GLN A 69 -11.87 -17.74 19.45
CA GLN A 69 -11.61 -18.46 20.72
C GLN A 69 -10.85 -19.81 20.62
N HIS A 70 -9.68 -19.82 21.27
CA HIS A 70 -8.94 -20.89 21.99
C HIS A 70 -8.87 -22.34 21.49
N ALA A 71 -9.72 -22.81 20.58
CA ALA A 71 -9.85 -24.22 20.24
C ALA A 71 -8.74 -24.75 19.31
N SER A 72 -7.85 -23.90 18.80
CA SER A 72 -6.87 -24.29 17.76
C SER A 72 -5.43 -23.86 18.01
N LEU A 73 -5.14 -23.12 19.10
CA LEU A 73 -3.79 -22.64 19.38
C LEU A 73 -3.09 -23.52 20.43
N PRO A 74 -1.85 -23.97 20.21
CA PRO A 74 -1.11 -24.78 21.18
C PRO A 74 -0.98 -24.10 22.55
N GLY A 75 -0.99 -24.87 23.64
CA GLY A 75 -0.87 -24.32 25.00
C GLY A 75 0.43 -23.53 25.24
N GLU A 76 1.53 -23.96 24.62
CA GLU A 76 2.82 -23.25 24.65
C GLU A 76 2.72 -21.85 24.01
N PHE A 77 1.89 -21.71 22.97
CA PHE A 77 1.63 -20.45 22.31
C PHE A 77 0.83 -19.51 23.23
N MET A 78 -0.16 -20.05 23.95
CA MET A 78 -0.94 -19.29 24.92
C MET A 78 -0.07 -18.80 26.09
N ALA A 79 0.93 -19.58 26.50
CA ALA A 79 1.86 -19.21 27.56
C ALA A 79 2.68 -17.94 27.23
N CYS A 80 2.94 -17.65 25.95
CA CYS A 80 3.64 -16.43 25.54
C CYS A 80 2.90 -15.14 25.91
N PHE A 81 1.58 -15.19 26.10
CA PHE A 81 0.79 -14.03 26.49
C PHE A 81 0.75 -13.81 28.01
N GLY A 82 1.10 -14.81 28.82
CA GLY A 82 1.11 -14.72 30.28
C GLY A 82 -0.24 -14.27 30.85
N GLN A 83 -0.26 -13.15 31.58
CA GLN A 83 -1.48 -12.50 32.10
C GLN A 83 -2.02 -11.39 31.18
N ARG A 84 -1.46 -11.20 29.99
CA ARG A 84 -1.87 -10.11 29.08
C ARG A 84 -3.20 -10.48 28.43
N LEU A 85 -4.19 -9.60 28.56
CA LEU A 85 -5.45 -9.72 27.83
C LEU A 85 -5.19 -9.38 26.36
N VAL A 86 -5.33 -10.36 25.47
CA VAL A 86 -5.35 -10.09 24.03
C VAL A 86 -6.79 -9.74 23.66
N ASP A 87 -7.14 -8.48 23.84
CA ASP A 87 -8.41 -7.94 23.38
C ASP A 87 -8.12 -6.95 22.25
N PHE A 88 -8.57 -7.29 21.05
CA PHE A 88 -8.46 -6.42 19.90
C PHE A 88 -9.74 -6.48 19.07
N GLU A 89 -10.07 -5.31 18.53
CA GLU A 89 -11.09 -5.12 17.51
C GLU A 89 -10.40 -4.85 16.18
N ALA A 90 -10.79 -5.59 15.14
CA ALA A 90 -10.32 -5.34 13.80
C ALA A 90 -11.13 -4.19 13.18
N ILE A 91 -10.50 -3.02 13.06
CA ILE A 91 -11.04 -1.91 12.29
C ILE A 91 -10.75 -2.19 10.81
N GLU A 92 -11.81 -2.35 10.03
CA GLU A 92 -11.72 -2.49 8.58
C GLU A 92 -11.85 -1.10 7.96
N LEU A 93 -10.83 -0.68 7.23
CA LEU A 93 -10.81 0.54 6.44
C LEU A 93 -10.73 0.13 4.99
N SER A 94 -11.79 0.39 4.24
CA SER A 94 -11.80 0.15 2.80
C SER A 94 -11.49 1.44 2.08
N LEU A 95 -10.50 1.44 1.19
CA LEU A 95 -10.22 2.61 0.34
C LEU A 95 -11.36 2.93 -0.64
N ARG A 96 -12.42 2.10 -0.67
CA ARG A 96 -13.64 2.27 -1.47
C ARG A 96 -14.87 2.60 -0.64
N GLU A 97 -14.74 2.80 0.68
CA GLU A 97 -15.89 3.12 1.53
C GLU A 97 -16.39 4.56 1.29
N PRO A 98 -17.71 4.80 1.36
CA PRO A 98 -18.23 6.16 1.36
C PRO A 98 -17.58 7.00 2.47
N GLY A 99 -17.09 8.20 2.12
CA GLY A 99 -16.44 9.11 3.06
C GLY A 99 -14.93 8.90 3.25
N ILE A 100 -14.33 7.93 2.55
CA ILE A 100 -12.88 7.71 2.59
C ILE A 100 -12.07 8.93 2.15
N GLU A 101 -12.59 9.72 1.22
CA GLU A 101 -11.93 10.93 0.70
C GLU A 101 -11.65 11.93 1.82
N GLY A 102 -12.60 12.11 2.75
CA GLY A 102 -12.40 12.96 3.92
C GLY A 102 -11.24 12.50 4.78
N ARG A 103 -11.08 11.18 4.97
CA ARG A 103 -9.98 10.59 5.75
C ARG A 103 -8.64 10.67 5.01
N LEU A 104 -8.64 10.44 3.71
CA LEU A 104 -7.44 10.56 2.87
C LEU A 104 -6.96 12.00 2.73
N SER A 105 -7.84 12.99 2.90
CA SER A 105 -7.50 14.41 2.84
C SER A 105 -6.56 14.87 3.96
N GLU A 106 -6.47 14.10 5.06
CA GLU A 106 -5.55 14.36 6.19
C GLU A 106 -4.11 13.90 5.90
N LEU A 107 -3.91 13.10 4.85
CA LEU A 107 -2.59 12.61 4.45
C LEU A 107 -1.89 13.62 3.53
N PRO A 108 -0.54 13.62 3.49
CA PRO A 108 0.15 14.41 2.49
C PRO A 108 -0.19 13.89 1.07
N LEU A 109 -0.08 14.80 0.10
CA LEU A 109 -0.64 14.60 -1.25
C LEU A 109 -0.08 13.34 -1.93
N VAL A 110 1.22 13.05 -1.78
CA VAL A 110 1.86 11.87 -2.37
C VAL A 110 1.22 10.58 -1.85
N GLU A 111 1.05 10.48 -0.54
CA GLU A 111 0.48 9.31 0.12
C GLU A 111 -0.98 9.12 -0.28
N ARG A 112 -1.74 10.21 -0.37
CA ARG A 112 -3.13 10.20 -0.83
C ARG A 112 -3.25 9.65 -2.25
N VAL A 113 -2.48 10.20 -3.19
CA VAL A 113 -2.51 9.79 -4.61
C VAL A 113 -2.13 8.32 -4.74
N VAL A 114 -1.06 7.88 -4.07
CA VAL A 114 -0.60 6.49 -4.14
C VAL A 114 -1.64 5.52 -3.58
N LEU A 115 -2.23 5.81 -2.42
CA LEU A 115 -3.27 4.95 -1.85
C LEU A 115 -4.49 4.86 -2.76
N ARG A 116 -4.93 5.99 -3.32
CA ARG A 116 -6.04 6.03 -4.27
C ARG A 116 -5.74 5.16 -5.50
N VAL A 117 -4.59 5.38 -6.14
CA VAL A 117 -4.19 4.58 -7.31
C VAL A 117 -4.20 3.09 -6.96
N MET A 118 -3.57 2.68 -5.86
CA MET A 118 -3.54 1.27 -5.48
C MET A 118 -4.92 0.65 -5.28
N SER A 119 -5.89 1.44 -4.84
CA SER A 119 -7.27 0.98 -4.63
C SER A 119 -8.05 0.77 -5.94
N GLU A 120 -7.64 1.47 -7.02
CA GLU A 120 -8.37 1.59 -8.29
C GLU A 120 -7.65 0.92 -9.47
N ILE A 121 -6.32 0.83 -9.45
CA ILE A 121 -5.44 0.60 -10.63
C ILE A 121 -5.79 -0.59 -11.51
N TRP A 122 -6.38 -1.59 -10.92
CA TRP A 122 -6.77 -2.83 -11.58
C TRP A 122 -7.84 -2.66 -12.66
N GLU A 123 -8.77 -1.73 -12.44
CA GLU A 123 -9.95 -1.47 -13.28
C GLU A 123 -10.05 0.01 -13.65
N ALA A 124 -9.05 0.80 -13.24
CA ALA A 124 -8.99 2.23 -13.49
C ALA A 124 -9.13 2.55 -14.97
N ASP A 125 -10.10 3.40 -15.28
CA ASP A 125 -10.39 3.85 -16.62
C ASP A 125 -9.65 5.15 -16.97
N ALA A 126 -10.04 5.78 -18.06
CA ALA A 126 -9.43 7.03 -18.50
C ALA A 126 -9.67 8.18 -17.52
N SER A 127 -10.85 8.25 -16.90
CA SER A 127 -11.19 9.30 -15.94
C SER A 127 -10.35 9.15 -14.68
N ASP A 128 -10.20 7.92 -14.17
CA ASP A 128 -9.36 7.65 -13.00
C ASP A 128 -7.91 8.06 -13.25
N TYR A 129 -7.35 7.65 -14.40
CA TYR A 129 -5.99 8.00 -14.78
C TYR A 129 -5.79 9.52 -14.91
N ALA A 130 -6.71 10.22 -15.57
CA ALA A 130 -6.67 11.67 -15.72
C ALA A 130 -6.69 12.38 -14.37
N GLN A 131 -7.58 11.94 -13.48
CA GLN A 131 -7.69 12.49 -12.13
C GLN A 131 -6.39 12.33 -11.34
N TRP A 132 -5.72 11.17 -11.43
CA TRP A 132 -4.44 10.99 -10.75
C TRP A 132 -3.37 11.94 -11.31
N MET A 133 -3.29 12.13 -12.63
CA MET A 133 -2.32 13.05 -13.22
C MET A 133 -2.60 14.51 -12.84
N ASP A 134 -3.86 14.90 -12.74
CA ASP A 134 -4.24 16.23 -12.26
C ASP A 134 -3.85 16.45 -10.79
N GLU A 135 -4.06 15.46 -9.92
CA GLU A 135 -3.60 15.54 -8.52
C GLU A 135 -2.07 15.59 -8.41
N ILE A 136 -1.34 14.82 -9.23
CA ILE A 136 0.13 14.82 -9.25
C ILE A 136 0.68 16.17 -9.71
N ARG A 137 -0.04 16.87 -10.59
CA ARG A 137 0.34 18.20 -11.11
C ARG A 137 0.46 19.25 -10.01
N GLU A 138 -0.23 19.07 -8.88
CA GLU A 138 -0.16 19.98 -7.73
C GLU A 138 1.15 19.82 -6.92
N LEU A 139 1.94 18.78 -7.17
CA LEU A 139 3.21 18.55 -6.47
C LEU A 139 4.34 19.44 -6.99
N PRO A 140 5.38 19.71 -6.15
CA PRO A 140 6.63 20.30 -6.62
C PRO A 140 7.23 19.52 -7.80
N HIS A 141 7.78 20.22 -8.80
CA HIS A 141 8.26 19.63 -10.06
C HIS A 141 9.19 18.41 -9.93
N SER A 142 10.01 18.32 -8.88
CA SER A 142 10.85 17.13 -8.64
C SER A 142 10.00 15.92 -8.26
N GLN A 143 9.09 16.09 -7.29
CA GLN A 143 8.18 15.04 -6.82
C GLN A 143 7.15 14.66 -7.88
N GLN A 144 6.63 15.64 -8.62
CA GLN A 144 5.72 15.44 -9.74
C GLN A 144 6.32 14.47 -10.76
N ARG A 145 7.55 14.74 -11.23
CA ARG A 145 8.22 13.92 -12.24
C ARG A 145 8.48 12.49 -11.76
N GLU A 146 8.95 12.35 -10.53
CA GLU A 146 9.23 11.03 -9.95
C GLU A 146 7.94 10.22 -9.74
N LEU A 147 6.90 10.85 -9.20
CA LEU A 147 5.64 10.17 -8.93
C LEU A 147 4.86 9.84 -10.20
N SER A 148 4.79 10.75 -11.19
CA SER A 148 4.11 10.46 -12.46
C SER A 148 4.80 9.32 -13.22
N ALA A 149 6.13 9.30 -13.26
CA ALA A 149 6.90 8.20 -13.86
C ALA A 149 6.64 6.86 -13.16
N SER A 150 6.63 6.87 -11.83
CA SER A 150 6.35 5.70 -11.00
C SER A 150 4.95 5.13 -11.27
N LEU A 151 3.96 6.02 -11.35
CA LEU A 151 2.57 5.65 -11.58
C LEU A 151 2.32 5.16 -13.00
N ARG A 152 2.94 5.78 -14.02
CA ARG A 152 2.91 5.28 -15.40
C ARG A 152 3.43 3.85 -15.49
N GLU A 153 4.60 3.59 -14.93
CA GLU A 153 5.17 2.23 -14.92
C GLU A 153 4.28 1.23 -14.18
N TYR A 154 3.75 1.62 -13.02
CA TYR A 154 2.86 0.74 -12.26
C TYR A 154 1.55 0.47 -13.02
N PHE A 155 0.96 1.49 -13.66
CA PHE A 155 -0.26 1.38 -14.46
C PHE A 155 -0.09 0.46 -15.67
N VAL A 156 0.98 0.63 -16.44
CA VAL A 156 1.29 -0.22 -17.59
C VAL A 156 1.41 -1.69 -17.18
N ASN A 157 2.13 -1.95 -16.08
CA ASN A 157 2.46 -3.31 -15.64
C ASN A 157 1.34 -4.03 -14.87
N VAL A 158 0.45 -3.29 -14.18
CA VAL A 158 -0.52 -3.88 -13.25
C VAL A 158 -1.97 -3.75 -13.73
N SER A 159 -2.31 -2.66 -14.41
CA SER A 159 -3.68 -2.46 -14.89
C SER A 159 -4.06 -3.51 -15.93
N LYS A 160 -5.33 -3.94 -15.93
CA LYS A 160 -5.87 -4.87 -16.94
C LYS A 160 -6.53 -4.16 -18.13
N VAL A 161 -6.64 -2.83 -18.08
CA VAL A 161 -7.31 -2.07 -19.13
C VAL A 161 -6.41 -1.92 -20.36
N ASN A 162 -7.03 -1.59 -21.49
CA ASN A 162 -6.33 -1.25 -22.72
C ASN A 162 -5.76 0.17 -22.59
N LYS A 163 -4.44 0.30 -22.49
CA LYS A 163 -3.75 1.58 -22.26
C LYS A 163 -3.90 2.54 -23.43
N MET A 164 -3.93 2.03 -24.66
CA MET A 164 -4.18 2.86 -25.85
C MET A 164 -5.60 3.43 -25.88
N THR A 165 -6.57 2.70 -25.30
CA THR A 165 -7.92 3.25 -25.10
C THR A 165 -7.90 4.38 -24.08
N VAL A 166 -7.20 4.19 -22.95
CA VAL A 166 -7.01 5.22 -21.92
C VAL A 166 -6.38 6.47 -22.52
N VAL A 167 -5.24 6.34 -23.21
CA VAL A 167 -4.56 7.45 -23.89
C VAL A 167 -5.53 8.23 -24.79
N ARG A 168 -6.25 7.53 -25.67
CA ARG A 168 -7.18 8.17 -26.60
C ARG A 168 -8.30 8.93 -25.90
N GLU A 169 -8.90 8.34 -24.86
CA GLU A 169 -9.99 9.00 -24.16
C GLU A 169 -9.50 10.18 -23.29
N VAL A 170 -8.36 10.07 -22.61
CA VAL A 170 -7.78 11.21 -21.86
C VAL A 170 -7.42 12.37 -22.79
N ARG A 171 -6.87 12.09 -23.99
CA ARG A 171 -6.62 13.14 -25.00
C ARG A 171 -7.87 13.92 -25.38
N LYS A 172 -9.04 13.26 -25.45
CA LYS A 172 -10.32 13.92 -25.74
C LYS A 172 -10.85 14.73 -24.57
N MET A 173 -10.60 14.28 -23.34
CA MET A 173 -11.03 14.97 -22.11
C MET A 173 -10.20 16.23 -21.84
N HIS A 174 -8.92 16.22 -22.20
CA HIS A 174 -7.99 17.33 -21.98
C HIS A 174 -7.39 17.86 -23.29
N PRO A 175 -8.21 18.37 -24.23
CA PRO A 175 -7.71 18.88 -25.50
C PRO A 175 -6.90 20.16 -25.26
N GLY A 176 -5.63 20.15 -25.64
CA GLY A 176 -4.74 21.32 -25.53
C GLY A 176 -4.04 21.47 -24.17
N ASP A 177 -4.19 20.53 -23.25
CA ASP A 177 -3.42 20.51 -22.00
C ASP A 177 -2.00 19.94 -22.25
N GLU A 178 -1.00 20.82 -22.37
CA GLU A 178 0.39 20.43 -22.69
C GLU A 178 0.99 19.42 -21.70
N TYR A 179 0.70 19.58 -20.40
CA TYR A 179 1.17 18.65 -19.38
C TYR A 179 0.56 17.27 -19.60
N MET A 180 -0.76 17.19 -19.78
CA MET A 180 -1.44 15.93 -20.02
C MET A 180 -0.98 15.29 -21.33
N GLN A 181 -0.80 16.07 -22.41
CA GLN A 181 -0.30 15.52 -23.67
C GLN A 181 1.09 14.89 -23.52
N TYR A 182 1.99 15.55 -22.80
CA TYR A 182 3.32 15.01 -22.49
C TYR A 182 3.24 13.72 -21.67
N GLU A 183 2.41 13.68 -20.63
CA GLU A 183 2.19 12.49 -19.80
C GLU A 183 1.63 11.30 -20.61
N LEU A 184 0.72 11.58 -21.55
CA LEU A 184 0.13 10.57 -22.43
C LEU A 184 1.10 10.07 -23.50
N GLU A 185 1.99 10.93 -24.02
CA GLU A 185 3.06 10.52 -24.92
C GLU A 185 4.00 9.54 -24.22
N LEU A 186 4.45 9.87 -22.99
CA LEU A 186 5.27 8.96 -22.20
C LEU A 186 4.57 7.64 -21.86
N LEU A 187 3.26 7.66 -21.61
CA LEU A 187 2.48 6.44 -21.39
C LEU A 187 2.37 5.59 -22.65
N GLU A 188 2.18 6.22 -23.82
CA GLU A 188 2.11 5.56 -25.12
C GLU A 188 3.45 4.89 -25.46
N ASP A 189 4.56 5.63 -25.34
CA ASP A 189 5.91 5.10 -25.55
C ASP A 189 6.19 3.90 -24.64
N LEU A 190 5.92 4.03 -23.35
CA LEU A 190 6.14 2.95 -22.38
C LEU A 190 5.25 1.73 -22.67
N THR A 191 4.02 1.95 -23.13
CA THR A 191 3.11 0.86 -23.53
C THR A 191 3.65 0.13 -24.75
N ASN A 192 4.15 0.85 -25.75
CA ASN A 192 4.72 0.27 -26.96
C ASN A 192 6.01 -0.52 -26.64
N GLU A 193 6.91 0.05 -25.83
CA GLU A 193 8.12 -0.62 -25.37
C GLU A 193 7.83 -1.90 -24.57
N THR A 194 6.78 -1.92 -23.76
CA THR A 194 6.39 -3.10 -22.97
C THR A 194 5.68 -4.17 -23.79
N VAL A 195 4.93 -3.79 -24.83
CA VAL A 195 4.36 -4.73 -25.81
C VAL A 195 5.49 -5.40 -26.62
N ASP A 196 6.51 -4.63 -27.01
CA ASP A 196 7.69 -5.14 -27.72
C ASP A 196 8.63 -5.97 -26.82
N SER A 197 8.59 -5.76 -25.50
CA SER A 197 9.43 -6.44 -24.52
C SER A 197 8.68 -7.44 -23.63
N ALA A 198 7.61 -8.07 -24.16
CA ALA A 198 6.77 -9.09 -23.50
C ALA A 198 7.51 -10.28 -22.84
N ALA A 199 8.85 -10.32 -22.88
CA ALA A 199 9.72 -11.28 -22.25
C ALA A 199 10.44 -10.84 -20.96
N LYS A 200 10.51 -9.55 -20.54
CA LYS A 200 11.64 -9.16 -19.64
C LYS A 200 11.41 -8.65 -18.21
N LYS A 201 10.24 -8.20 -17.78
CA LYS A 201 10.07 -7.80 -16.37
C LYS A 201 8.73 -8.27 -15.80
N GLY A 202 8.77 -9.33 -15.02
CA GLY A 202 7.61 -9.79 -14.25
C GLY A 202 7.19 -8.74 -13.21
N ARG A 203 5.95 -8.86 -12.71
CA ARG A 203 5.31 -8.00 -11.69
C ARG A 203 6.23 -7.55 -10.54
N ASN A 204 7.14 -8.41 -10.09
CA ASN A 204 8.07 -8.11 -9.00
C ASN A 204 9.08 -7.00 -9.35
N ALA A 205 9.54 -6.90 -10.59
CA ALA A 205 10.52 -5.87 -10.97
C ALA A 205 9.92 -4.46 -10.97
N ALA A 206 8.67 -4.32 -11.44
CA ALA A 206 7.94 -3.04 -11.41
C ALA A 206 7.66 -2.59 -9.97
N VAL A 207 7.31 -3.54 -9.09
CA VAL A 207 7.09 -3.27 -7.65
C VAL A 207 8.38 -2.80 -6.96
N ILE A 208 9.52 -3.41 -7.28
CA ILE A 208 10.83 -3.00 -6.72
C ILE A 208 11.22 -1.60 -7.18
N GLU A 209 10.99 -1.29 -8.46
CA GLU A 209 11.31 0.04 -8.99
C GLU A 209 10.40 1.12 -8.40
N PHE A 210 9.11 0.81 -8.22
CA PHE A 210 8.17 1.67 -7.50
C PHE A 210 8.62 1.92 -6.05
N ALA A 211 9.09 0.89 -5.34
CA ALA A 211 9.62 1.02 -3.98
C ALA A 211 10.85 1.93 -3.90
N LYS A 212 11.80 1.80 -4.83
CA LYS A 212 13.00 2.68 -4.89
C LYS A 212 12.62 4.16 -4.99
N ARG A 213 11.60 4.46 -5.79
CA ARG A 213 11.17 5.84 -6.02
C ARG A 213 10.42 6.40 -4.82
N LEU A 214 9.59 5.59 -4.15
CA LEU A 214 8.99 6.00 -2.87
C LEU A 214 10.07 6.29 -1.80
N ILE A 215 11.16 5.52 -1.77
CA ILE A 215 12.32 5.80 -0.90
C ILE A 215 12.95 7.16 -1.25
N GLN A 216 13.16 7.46 -2.54
CA GLN A 216 13.71 8.74 -3.00
C GLN A 216 12.82 9.93 -2.63
N LEU A 217 11.50 9.73 -2.68
CA LEU A 217 10.50 10.71 -2.27
C LEU A 217 10.42 10.91 -0.74
N GLY A 218 11.20 10.18 0.05
CA GLY A 218 11.24 10.29 1.51
C GLY A 218 10.06 9.61 2.22
N SER A 219 9.35 8.70 1.54
CA SER A 219 8.27 7.92 2.14
C SER A 219 8.78 7.03 3.29
N SER A 220 7.94 6.81 4.30
CA SER A 220 8.28 5.92 5.42
C SER A 220 8.33 4.46 5.00
N ASP A 221 9.08 3.63 5.74
CA ASP A 221 9.17 2.20 5.47
C ASP A 221 7.83 1.50 5.66
N GLU A 222 7.03 1.95 6.62
CA GLU A 222 5.67 1.45 6.81
C GLU A 222 4.79 1.76 5.60
N PHE A 223 4.92 2.95 5.02
CA PHE A 223 4.17 3.34 3.82
C PHE A 223 4.62 2.56 2.60
N ILE A 224 5.93 2.39 2.40
CA ILE A 224 6.46 1.62 1.27
C ILE A 224 6.03 0.15 1.37
N GLN A 225 6.05 -0.45 2.57
CA GLN A 225 5.53 -1.81 2.78
C GLN A 225 4.05 -1.91 2.42
N ALA A 226 3.25 -0.94 2.87
CA ALA A 226 1.84 -0.85 2.53
C ALA A 226 1.62 -0.72 1.01
N ALA A 227 2.45 0.09 0.34
CA ALA A 227 2.26 0.46 -1.04
C ALA A 227 2.77 -0.59 -2.05
N THR A 228 3.85 -1.27 -1.71
CA THR A 228 4.60 -2.13 -2.63
C THR A 228 4.48 -3.60 -2.29
N LEU A 229 4.00 -3.92 -1.08
CA LEU A 229 3.88 -5.29 -0.58
C LEU A 229 5.23 -5.98 -0.34
N LEU A 230 6.33 -5.22 -0.40
CA LEU A 230 7.65 -5.70 -0.05
C LEU A 230 7.77 -5.79 1.48
N SER A 231 8.51 -6.79 1.96
CA SER A 231 8.89 -6.93 3.36
C SER A 231 9.90 -5.86 3.78
N ALA A 232 10.02 -5.62 5.08
CA ALA A 232 11.07 -4.75 5.64
C ALA A 232 12.49 -5.20 5.21
N GLU A 233 12.72 -6.51 5.06
CA GLU A 233 14.00 -7.04 4.58
C GLU A 233 14.25 -6.69 3.10
N GLU A 234 13.23 -6.82 2.25
CA GLU A 234 13.32 -6.44 0.83
C GLU A 234 13.54 -4.93 0.67
N ILE A 235 12.86 -4.10 1.45
CA ILE A 235 13.07 -2.64 1.44
C ILE A 235 14.46 -2.28 1.94
N SER A 236 14.95 -2.96 2.97
CA SER A 236 16.31 -2.76 3.47
C SER A 236 17.37 -3.11 2.40
N LYS A 237 17.19 -4.22 1.68
CA LYS A 237 18.05 -4.59 0.54
C LYS A 237 18.05 -3.53 -0.55
N ILE A 238 16.87 -3.01 -0.90
CA ILE A 238 16.72 -1.93 -1.88
C ILE A 238 17.46 -0.66 -1.44
N LYS A 239 17.33 -0.24 -0.17
CA LYS A 239 18.03 0.93 0.38
C LYS A 239 19.54 0.76 0.39
N ASN A 240 20.00 -0.45 0.66
CA ASN A 240 21.43 -0.78 0.81
C ASN A 240 22.11 -1.19 -0.51
N GLY A 241 21.36 -1.27 -1.62
CA GLY A 241 21.88 -1.64 -2.93
C GLY A 241 22.40 -3.10 -3.02
N THR A 242 21.85 -4.01 -2.21
CA THR A 242 22.23 -5.43 -2.14
C THR A 242 21.16 -6.36 -2.68
#